data_AF-A0A8H4EQZ7-F1
#
_entry.id   AF-A0A8H4EQZ7-F1
#
_cell.length_a   1.000
_cell.length_b   1.000
_cell.length_c   1.000
_cell.angle_alpha   90.00
_cell.angle_beta   90.00
_cell.angle_gamma   90.00
#
_symmetry.space_group_name_H-M   'P 1'
#
loop_
_entity.id
_entity.type
_entity.pdbx_description
1 polymer ?
#
loop_
_entity_poly.entity_id
_entity_poly.type
_entity_poly.pdbx_seq_one_letter_code
_entity_poly.pdbx_strand_id
1 'polypeptide(L)'
;MVTYTMYNWEELIDFTFLKDHIKYIHRQDFDFKYLLESLHIYNDLEVYNVTNDEDRYQQRYYDDPTSTIELDKFKERVNLIDLSKKSEKLLHFGSVFSSFRIVRQLPESIKFWNKLIKKMLPNTPTIINVVDKIVDRIGGMDSFIGVYARLGDGFFIKKQKKNNTRAHQKNSRRF
;
A
#
# COMPACT_ATOMS: atom_id res chain seq x y z
N MET A 1 2.50 -16.42 -23.58
CA MET A 1 1.26 -16.32 -22.77
C MET A 1 1.70 -16.28 -21.32
N VAL A 2 1.44 -15.20 -20.58
CA VAL A 2 1.84 -15.12 -19.17
C VAL A 2 0.79 -15.87 -18.35
N THR A 3 1.12 -17.06 -17.89
CA THR A 3 0.34 -17.79 -16.90
C THR A 3 0.63 -17.19 -15.53
N TYR A 4 -0.37 -16.52 -14.96
CA TYR A 4 -0.37 -16.11 -13.56
C TYR A 4 -1.25 -17.06 -12.75
N THR A 5 -0.95 -17.21 -11.46
CA THR A 5 -1.78 -17.95 -10.52
C THR A 5 -2.31 -16.96 -9.50
N MET A 6 -3.64 -16.88 -9.40
CA MET A 6 -4.30 -16.10 -8.37
C MET A 6 -4.27 -16.92 -7.07
N TYR A 7 -3.70 -16.32 -6.02
CA TYR A 7 -3.71 -16.90 -4.67
C TYR A 7 -4.59 -16.04 -3.78
N ASN A 8 -5.42 -16.68 -2.96
CA ASN A 8 -6.14 -15.95 -1.94
C ASN A 8 -5.15 -15.56 -0.83
N TRP A 9 -5.15 -14.30 -0.43
CA TRP A 9 -4.24 -13.83 0.63
C TRP A 9 -4.43 -14.58 1.95
N GLU A 10 -5.61 -15.15 2.20
CA GLU A 10 -5.90 -16.00 3.37
C GLU A 10 -5.09 -17.30 3.41
N GLU A 11 -4.54 -17.74 2.28
CA GLU A 11 -3.66 -18.92 2.24
C GLU A 11 -2.27 -18.62 2.80
N LEU A 12 -1.89 -17.34 2.87
CA LEU A 12 -0.59 -16.88 3.35
C LEU A 12 -0.68 -16.10 4.66
N ILE A 13 -1.80 -15.43 4.90
CA ILE A 13 -1.99 -14.45 5.97
C ILE A 13 -3.27 -14.76 6.75
N ASP A 14 -3.19 -14.69 8.07
CA ASP A 14 -4.34 -14.85 8.96
C ASP A 14 -5.27 -13.62 8.89
N PHE A 15 -6.38 -13.77 8.17
CA PHE A 15 -7.43 -12.75 8.04
C PHE A 15 -8.58 -12.93 9.06
N THR A 16 -8.49 -13.82 10.04
CA THR A 16 -9.57 -14.03 11.03
C THR A 16 -10.03 -12.72 11.67
N PHE A 17 -9.09 -11.86 12.07
CA PHE A 17 -9.40 -10.53 12.59
C PHE A 17 -10.15 -9.64 11.60
N LEU A 18 -9.86 -9.73 10.31
CA LEU A 18 -10.51 -8.90 9.29
C LEU A 18 -11.98 -9.29 9.11
N LYS A 19 -12.32 -10.58 9.20
CA LYS A 19 -13.70 -11.08 9.07
C LYS A 19 -14.68 -10.44 10.06
N ASP A 20 -14.19 -10.10 11.25
CA ASP A 20 -14.99 -9.45 12.29
C ASP A 20 -15.19 -7.95 12.06
N HIS A 21 -14.44 -7.33 11.14
CA HIS A 21 -14.40 -5.86 10.96
C HIS A 21 -14.81 -5.40 9.57
N ILE A 22 -14.50 -6.19 8.53
CA ILE A 22 -14.77 -5.85 7.14
C ILE A 22 -15.30 -7.06 6.39
N LYS A 23 -16.27 -6.80 5.50
CA LYS A 23 -16.72 -7.78 4.51
C LYS A 23 -15.83 -7.66 3.28
N TYR A 24 -15.35 -8.78 2.77
CA TYR A 24 -14.57 -8.85 1.53
C TYR A 24 -14.96 -10.09 0.74
N ILE A 25 -14.69 -10.04 -0.56
CA ILE A 25 -14.87 -11.16 -1.49
C ILE A 25 -13.53 -11.49 -2.14
N HIS A 26 -13.30 -12.77 -2.39
CA HIS A 26 -12.14 -13.21 -3.18
C HIS A 26 -12.51 -13.14 -4.66
N ARG A 27 -11.65 -12.51 -5.45
CA ARG A 27 -11.81 -12.42 -6.91
C ARG A 27 -10.77 -13.27 -7.60
N GLN A 28 -11.18 -13.88 -8.71
CA GLN A 28 -10.31 -14.72 -9.55
C GLN A 28 -9.79 -13.96 -10.79
N ASP A 29 -10.12 -12.67 -10.88
CA ASP A 29 -9.82 -11.80 -12.01
C ASP A 29 -9.68 -10.34 -11.55
N PHE A 30 -9.16 -9.49 -12.44
CA PHE A 30 -9.08 -8.05 -12.27
C PHE A 30 -9.98 -7.29 -13.25
N ASP A 31 -10.99 -7.95 -13.82
CA ASP A 31 -11.86 -7.38 -14.83
C ASP A 31 -12.95 -6.52 -14.17
N PHE A 32 -13.03 -5.24 -14.54
CA PHE A 32 -14.00 -4.35 -13.93
C PHE A 32 -15.45 -4.72 -14.26
N LYS A 33 -15.72 -5.26 -15.45
CA LYS A 33 -17.06 -5.70 -15.85
C LYS A 33 -17.54 -6.87 -14.98
N TYR A 34 -16.69 -7.87 -14.77
CA TYR A 34 -17.03 -9.01 -13.90
C TYR A 34 -17.24 -8.60 -12.44
N LEU A 35 -16.51 -7.58 -11.96
CA LEU A 35 -16.79 -7.00 -10.64
C LEU A 35 -18.23 -6.49 -10.56
N LEU A 36 -18.64 -5.66 -11.51
CA LEU A 36 -19.98 -5.06 -11.51
C LEU A 36 -21.07 -6.13 -11.62
N GLU A 37 -20.88 -7.12 -12.50
CA GLU A 37 -21.81 -8.26 -12.64
C GLU A 37 -21.93 -9.05 -11.32
N SER A 38 -20.84 -9.31 -10.61
CA SER A 38 -20.84 -10.02 -9.33
C SER A 38 -21.53 -9.25 -8.20
N LEU A 39 -21.59 -7.92 -8.31
CA LEU A 39 -22.27 -7.03 -7.36
C LEU A 39 -23.70 -6.68 -7.81
N HIS A 40 -24.18 -7.26 -8.92
CA HIS A 40 -25.47 -6.93 -9.54
C HIS A 40 -25.62 -5.43 -9.85
N ILE A 41 -24.53 -4.79 -10.29
CA ILE A 41 -24.50 -3.40 -10.73
C ILE A 41 -24.53 -3.41 -12.26
N TYR A 42 -25.59 -2.85 -12.83
CA TYR A 42 -25.81 -2.80 -14.28
C TYR A 42 -25.97 -1.38 -14.82
N ASN A 43 -26.03 -0.39 -13.92
CA ASN A 43 -26.13 1.02 -14.26
C ASN A 43 -24.91 1.77 -13.74
N ASP A 44 -24.18 2.45 -14.62
CA ASP A 44 -22.97 3.20 -14.28
C ASP A 44 -23.23 4.32 -13.26
N LEU A 45 -24.46 4.84 -13.16
CA LEU A 45 -24.85 5.82 -12.14
C LEU A 45 -24.83 5.25 -10.71
N GLU A 46 -24.76 3.93 -10.56
CA GLU A 46 -24.62 3.25 -9.27
C GLU A 46 -23.14 3.15 -8.84
N VAL A 47 -22.20 3.63 -9.67
CA VAL A 47 -20.77 3.63 -9.40
C VAL A 47 -20.25 5.06 -9.30
N TYR A 48 -19.59 5.37 -8.20
CA TYR A 48 -18.84 6.60 -8.03
C TYR A 48 -17.34 6.33 -8.14
N ASN A 49 -16.72 6.81 -9.21
CA ASN A 49 -15.26 6.78 -9.36
C ASN A 49 -14.64 7.86 -8.47
N VAL A 50 -14.03 7.45 -7.36
CA VAL A 50 -13.42 8.35 -6.37
C VAL A 50 -12.12 8.97 -6.91
N THR A 51 -11.42 8.25 -7.77
CA THR A 51 -10.20 8.72 -8.44
C THR A 51 -10.39 8.62 -9.95
N ASN A 52 -10.06 9.69 -10.67
CA ASN A 52 -10.13 9.70 -12.14
C ASN A 52 -8.84 9.18 -12.81
N ASP A 53 -7.92 8.56 -12.06
CA ASP A 53 -6.65 7.97 -12.51
C ASP A 53 -5.70 8.88 -13.33
N GLU A 54 -5.97 10.19 -13.41
CA GLU A 54 -5.13 11.16 -14.13
C GLU A 54 -3.74 11.34 -13.48
N ASP A 55 -3.66 11.25 -12.16
CA ASP A 55 -2.41 11.38 -11.41
C ASP A 55 -2.36 10.41 -10.22
N ARG A 56 -1.22 9.72 -10.06
CA ARG A 56 -0.94 8.85 -8.91
C ARG A 56 -0.92 9.60 -7.57
N TYR A 57 -0.95 10.92 -7.57
CA TYR A 57 -1.08 11.78 -6.38
C TYR A 57 -2.25 12.76 -6.50
N GLN A 58 -3.33 12.39 -7.17
CA GLN A 58 -4.50 13.26 -7.28
C GLN A 58 -5.12 13.55 -5.90
N GLN A 59 -5.74 12.56 -5.26
CA GLN A 59 -6.41 12.73 -3.96
C GLN A 59 -5.61 12.16 -2.78
N ARG A 60 -5.61 12.91 -1.67
CA ARG A 60 -5.27 12.45 -0.32
C ARG A 60 -6.55 12.36 0.52
N TYR A 61 -6.73 11.22 1.19
CA TYR A 61 -7.90 10.94 2.01
C TYR A 61 -7.65 11.23 3.47
N TYR A 62 -8.65 11.77 4.16
CA TYR A 62 -8.58 12.14 5.57
C TYR A 62 -9.71 11.48 6.33
N ASP A 63 -9.38 10.74 7.40
CA ASP A 63 -10.39 10.17 8.29
C ASP A 63 -11.01 11.23 9.23
N ASP A 64 -10.21 12.18 9.70
CA ASP A 64 -10.64 13.32 10.50
C ASP A 64 -10.92 14.57 9.63
N PRO A 65 -12.18 15.02 9.50
CA PRO A 65 -12.51 16.22 8.72
C PRO A 65 -11.92 17.51 9.31
N THR A 66 -11.51 17.52 10.58
CA THR A 66 -10.88 18.67 11.25
C THR A 66 -9.36 18.70 11.11
N SER A 67 -8.77 17.68 10.46
CA SER A 67 -7.33 17.59 10.24
C SER A 67 -6.71 18.86 9.67
N THR A 68 -5.60 19.30 10.27
CA THR A 68 -4.74 20.38 9.77
C THR A 68 -3.54 19.88 8.98
N ILE A 69 -3.43 18.57 8.74
CA ILE A 69 -2.30 17.97 8.02
C ILE A 69 -2.36 18.38 6.55
N GLU A 70 -1.28 18.98 6.05
CA GLU A 70 -1.15 19.44 4.67
C GLU A 70 -1.26 18.30 3.64
N LEU A 71 -1.45 18.63 2.36
CA LEU A 71 -1.63 17.66 1.28
C LEU A 71 -0.36 16.88 0.90
N ASP A 72 0.83 17.28 1.37
CA ASP A 72 2.11 16.75 0.87
C ASP A 72 2.18 16.90 -0.68
N LYS A 73 2.52 15.84 -1.42
CA LYS A 73 2.59 15.81 -2.88
C LYS A 73 1.24 15.65 -3.59
N PHE A 74 0.14 15.60 -2.84
CA PHE A 74 -1.20 15.40 -3.41
C PHE A 74 -1.85 16.71 -3.81
N LYS A 75 -2.77 16.67 -4.77
CA LYS A 75 -3.43 17.88 -5.31
C LYS A 75 -4.72 18.23 -4.59
N GLU A 76 -5.43 17.22 -4.11
CA GLU A 76 -6.80 17.38 -3.61
C GLU A 76 -7.01 16.67 -2.28
N ARG A 77 -7.79 17.31 -1.40
CA ARG A 77 -8.25 16.71 -0.14
C ARG A 77 -9.60 16.07 -0.35
N VAL A 78 -9.77 14.86 0.17
CA VAL A 78 -11.07 14.19 0.28
C VAL A 78 -11.27 13.71 1.71
N ASN A 79 -12.32 14.17 2.40
CA ASN A 79 -12.66 13.61 3.70
C ASN A 79 -13.46 12.31 3.51
N LEU A 80 -13.08 11.25 4.22
CA LEU A 80 -13.76 9.97 4.14
C LEU A 80 -15.22 10.06 4.59
N ILE A 81 -15.54 10.97 5.51
CA ILE A 81 -16.93 11.24 5.93
C ILE A 81 -17.81 11.72 4.77
N ASP A 82 -17.26 12.42 3.78
CA ASP A 82 -18.03 12.90 2.64
C ASP A 82 -18.33 11.75 1.66
N LEU A 83 -17.41 10.79 1.54
CA LEU A 83 -17.64 9.55 0.79
C LEU A 83 -18.71 8.68 1.44
N SER A 84 -18.83 8.68 2.77
CA SER A 84 -19.86 7.90 3.48
C SER A 84 -21.29 8.39 3.21
N LYS A 85 -21.45 9.61 2.70
CA LYS A 85 -22.74 10.24 2.38
C LYS A 85 -23.20 9.96 0.95
N LYS A 86 -22.40 9.27 0.15
CA LYS A 86 -22.69 8.91 -1.23
C LYS A 86 -23.79 7.85 -1.30
N SER A 87 -24.66 7.95 -2.31
CA SER A 87 -25.78 7.03 -2.52
C SER A 87 -25.45 5.90 -3.49
N GLU A 88 -24.37 6.05 -4.23
CA GLU A 88 -23.85 5.07 -5.18
C GLU A 88 -23.51 3.76 -4.46
N LYS A 89 -23.83 2.62 -5.10
CA LYS A 89 -23.62 1.29 -4.51
C LYS A 89 -22.14 0.92 -4.43
N LEU A 90 -21.32 1.47 -5.32
CA LEU A 90 -19.90 1.20 -5.39
C LEU A 90 -19.10 2.50 -5.39
N LEU A 91 -18.23 2.66 -4.39
CA LEU A 91 -17.14 3.63 -4.42
C LEU A 91 -15.91 2.95 -5.05
N HIS A 92 -15.62 3.30 -6.31
CA HIS A 92 -14.51 2.72 -7.03
C HIS A 92 -13.26 3.60 -6.89
N PHE A 93 -12.22 3.05 -6.28
CA PHE A 93 -10.91 3.67 -6.18
C PHE A 93 -9.99 3.02 -7.22
N GLY A 94 -9.43 3.82 -8.12
CA GLY A 94 -8.36 3.45 -9.03
C GLY A 94 -7.04 3.32 -8.27
N SER A 95 -6.04 4.15 -8.60
CA SER A 95 -4.73 4.04 -7.93
C SER A 95 -4.78 4.44 -6.45
N VAL A 96 -4.59 3.47 -5.54
CA VAL A 96 -4.38 3.70 -4.10
C VAL A 96 -2.89 3.84 -3.72
N PHE A 97 -2.02 4.14 -4.68
CA PHE A 97 -0.57 4.24 -4.49
C PHE A 97 -0.18 5.27 -3.41
N SER A 98 0.90 4.99 -2.64
CA SER A 98 1.48 5.79 -1.53
C SER A 98 0.96 5.42 -0.14
N SER A 99 1.89 5.12 0.79
CA SER A 99 1.60 4.89 2.22
C SER A 99 1.02 6.10 2.94
N PHE A 100 1.22 7.30 2.39
CA PHE A 100 0.75 8.57 2.94
C PHE A 100 -0.60 9.03 2.37
N ARG A 101 -1.21 8.24 1.46
CA ARG A 101 -2.46 8.60 0.79
C ARG A 101 -3.64 8.76 1.75
N ILE A 102 -3.70 7.95 2.80
CA ILE A 102 -4.71 8.07 3.85
C ILE A 102 -4.04 8.66 5.08
N VAL A 103 -4.46 9.87 5.44
CA VAL A 103 -4.18 10.50 6.73
C VAL A 103 -5.10 9.86 7.74
N ARG A 104 -4.49 9.20 8.73
CA ARG A 104 -5.16 8.51 9.82
C ARG A 104 -4.86 9.23 11.13
N GLN A 105 -5.86 9.87 11.71
CA GLN A 105 -5.74 10.63 12.97
C GLN A 105 -6.73 10.15 14.03
N LEU A 106 -7.85 9.58 13.62
CA LEU A 106 -8.82 9.06 14.58
C LEU A 106 -8.22 7.89 15.36
N PRO A 107 -8.38 7.82 16.70
CA PRO A 107 -7.78 6.77 17.53
C PRO A 107 -8.14 5.35 17.07
N GLU A 108 -9.38 5.14 16.64
CA GLU A 108 -9.89 3.88 16.11
C GLU A 108 -9.22 3.49 14.78
N SER A 109 -9.02 4.43 13.87
CA SER A 109 -8.32 4.22 12.60
C SER A 109 -6.87 3.81 12.85
N ILE A 110 -6.18 4.50 13.76
CA ILE A 110 -4.80 4.20 14.13
C ILE A 110 -4.70 2.81 14.76
N LYS A 111 -5.60 2.50 15.71
CA LYS A 111 -5.65 1.20 16.39
C LYS A 111 -5.91 0.06 15.40
N PHE A 112 -6.89 0.22 14.52
CA PHE A 112 -7.22 -0.76 13.48
C PHE A 112 -6.02 -0.98 12.54
N TRP A 113 -5.43 0.10 12.02
CA TRP A 113 -4.30 0.02 11.09
C TRP A 113 -3.08 -0.66 11.72
N ASN A 114 -2.75 -0.32 12.96
CA ASN A 114 -1.63 -0.95 13.68
C ASN A 114 -1.86 -2.45 13.88
N LYS A 115 -3.10 -2.86 14.17
CA LYS A 115 -3.46 -4.29 14.29
C LYS A 115 -3.41 -4.99 12.93
N LEU A 116 -3.92 -4.35 11.88
CA LEU A 116 -3.89 -4.86 10.51
C LEU A 116 -2.45 -5.13 10.05
N ILE A 117 -1.55 -4.14 10.13
CA ILE A 117 -0.16 -4.29 9.67
C ILE A 117 0.57 -5.42 10.42
N LYS A 118 0.34 -5.58 11.72
CA LYS A 118 0.91 -6.69 12.49
C LYS A 118 0.37 -8.06 12.06
N LYS A 119 -0.88 -8.11 11.60
CA LYS A 119 -1.54 -9.33 11.12
C LYS A 119 -1.22 -9.66 9.66
N MET A 120 -0.72 -8.70 8.88
CA MET A 120 -0.31 -8.89 7.49
C MET A 120 1.05 -9.61 7.32
N LEU A 121 1.65 -10.11 8.40
CA LEU A 121 2.88 -10.90 8.34
C LEU A 121 2.55 -12.35 7.98
N PRO A 122 3.14 -12.92 6.91
CA PRO A 122 2.97 -14.32 6.59
C PRO A 122 3.44 -15.21 7.76
N ASN A 123 2.62 -16.18 8.15
CA ASN A 123 2.89 -17.06 9.29
C ASN A 123 2.57 -18.52 8.98
N THR A 124 2.96 -18.99 7.79
CA THR A 124 2.78 -20.39 7.41
C THR A 124 3.98 -21.21 7.90
N PRO A 125 3.79 -22.48 8.32
CA PRO A 125 4.89 -23.34 8.78
C PRO A 125 6.04 -23.45 7.77
N THR A 126 5.72 -23.45 6.48
CA THR A 126 6.71 -23.49 5.40
C THR A 126 7.60 -22.25 5.38
N ILE A 127 7.01 -21.04 5.49
CA ILE A 127 7.78 -19.79 5.51
C ILE A 127 8.65 -19.73 6.76
N ILE A 128 8.09 -20.06 7.93
CA ILE A 128 8.84 -20.05 9.19
C ILE A 128 10.04 -21.01 9.13
N ASN A 129 9.85 -22.25 8.67
CA ASN A 129 10.94 -23.22 8.51
C ASN A 129 12.03 -22.74 7.54
N VAL A 130 11.66 -22.05 6.45
CA VAL A 130 12.64 -21.46 5.53
C VAL A 130 13.40 -20.32 6.20
N VAL A 131 12.72 -19.47 6.97
CA VAL A 131 13.34 -18.37 7.72
C VAL A 131 14.30 -18.93 8.77
N ASP A 132 13.91 -19.94 9.54
CA ASP A 132 14.76 -20.57 10.57
C ASP A 132 16.05 -21.12 9.95
N LYS A 133 15.94 -21.83 8.81
CA LYS A 133 17.11 -22.31 8.07
C LYS A 133 18.02 -21.21 7.56
N ILE A 134 17.47 -20.05 7.19
CA ILE A 134 18.27 -18.89 6.78
C ILE A 134 18.97 -18.30 7.99
N VAL A 135 18.25 -18.12 9.11
CA VAL A 135 18.79 -17.60 10.38
C VAL A 135 19.94 -18.48 10.87
N ASP A 136 19.78 -19.80 10.87
CA ASP A 136 20.84 -20.75 11.25
C ASP A 136 22.08 -20.61 10.36
N ARG A 137 21.89 -20.39 9.06
CA ARG A 137 23.01 -20.23 8.10
C ARG A 137 23.76 -18.91 8.25
N ILE A 138 23.13 -17.86 8.76
CA ILE A 138 23.75 -16.54 8.97
C ILE A 138 24.31 -16.35 10.38
N GLY A 139 24.34 -17.42 11.19
CA GLY A 139 24.98 -17.45 12.50
C GLY A 139 24.03 -17.51 13.69
N GLY A 140 22.72 -17.66 13.45
CA GLY A 140 21.69 -17.77 14.48
C GLY A 140 20.96 -16.46 14.77
N MET A 141 20.05 -16.50 15.75
CA MET A 141 19.37 -15.30 16.22
C MET A 141 20.37 -14.31 16.83
N ASP A 142 20.15 -13.01 16.60
CA ASP A 142 20.95 -11.91 17.15
C ASP A 142 22.44 -11.89 16.74
N SER A 143 22.84 -12.69 15.73
CA SER A 143 24.23 -12.78 15.26
C SER A 143 24.57 -11.89 14.07
N PHE A 144 23.60 -11.13 13.55
CA PHE A 144 23.72 -10.38 12.30
C PHE A 144 23.21 -8.95 12.41
N ILE A 145 23.78 -8.06 11.59
CA ILE A 145 23.32 -6.67 11.43
C ILE A 145 22.59 -6.56 10.08
N GLY A 146 21.32 -6.16 10.12
CA GLY A 146 20.54 -5.90 8.91
C GLY A 146 20.86 -4.52 8.33
N VAL A 147 21.28 -4.47 7.06
CA VAL A 147 21.45 -3.22 6.30
C VAL A 147 20.59 -3.27 5.05
N TYR A 148 19.66 -2.32 4.91
CA TYR A 148 18.85 -2.15 3.69
C TYR A 148 19.42 -1.04 2.81
N ALA A 149 20.08 -1.41 1.71
CA ALA A 149 20.61 -0.48 0.72
C ALA A 149 19.82 -0.61 -0.60
N ARG A 150 18.99 0.39 -0.89
CA ARG A 150 18.21 0.46 -2.14
C ARG A 150 18.96 1.28 -3.19
N LEU A 151 19.41 0.63 -4.26
CA LEU A 151 20.34 1.22 -5.23
C LEU A 151 19.78 1.42 -6.65
N GLY A 152 18.61 0.84 -6.99
CA GLY A 152 18.24 0.53 -8.39
C GLY A 152 17.14 1.36 -9.05
N ASP A 153 16.44 2.25 -8.36
CA ASP A 153 15.33 3.00 -8.95
C ASP A 153 15.80 4.31 -9.61
N GLY A 154 15.19 4.69 -10.73
CA GLY A 154 15.61 5.83 -11.57
C GLY A 154 15.74 7.20 -10.86
N PHE A 155 15.03 7.39 -9.73
CA PHE A 155 15.20 8.57 -8.86
C PHE A 155 16.53 8.53 -8.07
N PHE A 156 16.95 7.35 -7.59
CA PHE A 156 18.18 7.15 -6.84
C PHE A 156 19.42 7.15 -7.73
N ILE A 157 19.33 6.58 -8.95
CA ILE A 157 20.42 6.63 -9.94
C ILE A 157 20.77 8.10 -10.30
N LYS A 158 19.75 8.96 -10.48
CA LYS A 158 19.96 10.40 -10.74
C LYS A 158 20.64 11.12 -9.56
N LYS A 159 20.32 10.75 -8.31
CA LYS A 159 20.99 11.31 -7.13
C LYS A 159 22.41 10.78 -6.93
N GLN A 160 22.69 9.52 -7.27
CA GLN A 160 24.05 8.95 -7.22
C GLN A 160 25.00 9.71 -8.17
N LYS A 161 24.57 10.01 -9.40
CA LYS A 161 25.37 10.82 -10.34
C LYS A 161 25.69 12.21 -9.79
N LYS A 162 24.72 12.88 -9.14
CA LYS A 162 24.87 14.21 -8.53
C LYS A 162 25.79 14.21 -7.30
N ASN A 163 25.76 13.15 -6.49
CA ASN A 163 26.63 13.00 -5.32
C ASN A 163 28.08 12.65 -5.73
N ASN A 164 28.28 11.82 -6.75
CA ASN A 164 29.61 11.52 -7.28
C ASN A 164 30.27 12.73 -7.96
N THR A 165 29.51 13.62 -8.62
CA THR A 165 30.06 14.88 -9.17
C THR A 165 30.50 15.85 -8.07
N ARG A 166 29.78 15.92 -6.94
CA ARG A 166 30.17 16.73 -5.77
C ARG A 166 31.39 16.17 -5.04
N ALA A 167 31.54 14.84 -4.98
CA ALA A 167 32.72 14.19 -4.42
C ALA A 167 33.98 14.44 -5.30
N HIS A 168 33.85 14.38 -6.63
CA HIS A 168 34.95 14.72 -7.54
C HIS A 168 35.32 16.21 -7.52
N GLN A 169 34.37 17.14 -7.40
CA GLN A 169 34.68 18.58 -7.25
C GLN A 169 35.33 18.94 -5.91
N LYS A 170 35.06 18.19 -4.83
CA LYS A 170 35.74 18.41 -3.53
C LYS A 170 37.19 17.94 -3.56
N ASN A 171 37.51 16.90 -4.33
CA ASN A 171 38.88 16.38 -4.45
C ASN A 171 39.75 17.16 -5.46
N SER A 172 39.15 17.93 -6.38
CA SER A 172 39.92 18.77 -7.32
C SER A 172 40.21 20.20 -6.83
N ARG A 173 39.85 20.52 -5.58
CA ARG A 173 40.14 21.82 -4.91
C ARG A 173 41.08 21.68 -3.71
N ARG A 174 41.77 20.56 -3.59
CA ARG A 174 42.84 20.33 -2.63
C ARG A 174 44.09 19.88 -3.37
N PHE A 175 44.64 20.76 -4.19
CA PHE A 175 46.06 20.92 -4.51
C PHE A 175 46.26 22.34 -5.01
#